data_AF-A0A3S3QD36-F1
#
_entry.id   AF-A0A3S3QD36-F1
#
_cell.length_a   1.000
_cell.length_b   1.000
_cell.length_c   1.000
_cell.angle_alpha   90.00
_cell.angle_beta   90.00
_cell.angle_gamma   90.00
#
_symmetry.space_group_name_H-M   'P 1'
#
loop_
_entity.id
_entity.type
_entity.pdbx_description
1 polymer ?
#
loop_
_entity_poly.entity_id
_entity_poly.type
_entity_poly.pdbx_seq_one_letter_code
_entity_poly.pdbx_strand_id
1 'polypeptide(L)'
;MTPFLDVPFLPEEAYIHFINSNSAHIDSIHFSLMGAKRLDNRVDPKSIDNLDTIIRMVEQVKVKNKYLLLNSIFYGPDLLTKNEHLTHLIDCIDKCVNAGVVKGIIYCDQFLLQSLSIEAPGLAKSLEAIPGTNTMLDSQAKISSHLDYIGETNFQLPSKLTLDRSLNRDFEKLTDTVNWCRQGYPEIKIELLANEGCLPFCPYRNSHDAYIALGNHEGDDNSSRINEKFGCRQLLDKQPYRLLQSPFIRPEDVDSYLGQADLILLSGRAQGLDFLKKTVSAYVAKSHDGNLLELLDSMNWLGDQLYIENSALSFDFANMLSVCDNHCSSCGFCMELFRAIARPLNQDQGKRKTEAITV
;
A
#
# COMPACT_ATOMS: atom_id res chain seq x y z
N MET A 1 7.95 -10.19 -19.56
CA MET A 1 7.86 -8.71 -19.51
C MET A 1 7.93 -8.33 -18.04
N THR A 2 8.79 -7.41 -17.64
CA THR A 2 8.87 -6.98 -16.23
C THR A 2 7.57 -6.26 -15.85
N PRO A 3 6.96 -6.55 -14.69
CA PRO A 3 5.79 -5.80 -14.21
C PRO A 3 6.10 -4.30 -14.09
N PHE A 4 5.14 -3.45 -14.42
CA PHE A 4 5.27 -2.01 -14.16
C PHE A 4 4.98 -1.69 -12.69
N LEU A 5 5.40 -0.52 -12.22
CA LEU A 5 5.17 -0.10 -10.84
C LEU A 5 3.89 0.74 -10.72
N ASP A 6 3.14 0.53 -9.63
CA ASP A 6 2.25 1.53 -9.05
C ASP A 6 2.91 2.12 -7.80
N VAL A 7 3.10 3.43 -7.78
CA VAL A 7 3.93 4.09 -6.77
C VAL A 7 3.18 5.18 -6.01
N PRO A 8 3.42 5.35 -4.70
CA PRO A 8 2.83 6.44 -3.95
C PRO A 8 3.39 7.77 -4.47
N PHE A 9 2.53 8.77 -4.57
CA PHE A 9 2.92 10.14 -4.90
C PHE A 9 3.17 10.95 -3.61
N LEU A 10 4.33 11.60 -3.55
CA LEU A 10 4.59 12.69 -2.61
C LEU A 10 4.59 14.02 -3.37
N PRO A 11 3.90 15.05 -2.84
CA PRO A 11 3.87 16.37 -3.46
C PRO A 11 5.15 17.15 -3.12
N GLU A 12 6.27 16.66 -3.63
CA GLU A 12 7.59 17.29 -3.52
C GLU A 12 8.22 17.41 -4.91
N GLU A 13 8.73 18.59 -5.28
CA GLU A 13 9.34 18.84 -6.60
C GLU A 13 10.46 17.85 -6.92
N ALA A 14 11.28 17.52 -5.92
CA ALA A 14 12.36 16.55 -6.05
C ALA A 14 11.85 15.12 -6.32
N TYR A 15 10.61 14.79 -5.91
CA TYR A 15 9.97 13.51 -6.21
C TYR A 15 9.32 13.51 -7.58
N ILE A 16 8.65 14.60 -7.98
CA ILE A 16 8.08 14.75 -9.33
C ILE A 16 9.16 14.54 -10.38
N HIS A 17 10.32 15.20 -10.24
CA HIS A 17 11.44 15.01 -11.16
C HIS A 17 11.92 13.55 -11.24
N PHE A 18 11.97 12.88 -10.09
CA PHE A 18 12.38 11.48 -9.99
C PHE A 18 11.37 10.52 -10.64
N ILE A 19 10.08 10.67 -10.36
CA ILE A 19 9.00 9.89 -11.00
C ILE A 19 9.02 10.09 -12.51
N ASN A 20 9.17 11.34 -12.97
CA ASN A 20 9.23 11.66 -14.39
C ASN A 20 10.46 11.08 -15.09
N SER A 21 11.57 10.92 -14.37
CA SER A 21 12.79 10.27 -14.88
C SER A 21 12.66 8.74 -14.97
N ASN A 22 11.75 8.17 -14.18
CA ASN A 22 11.46 6.72 -14.14
C ASN A 22 10.12 6.35 -14.79
N SER A 23 9.47 7.27 -15.51
CA SER A 23 8.09 7.07 -16.01
C SER A 23 7.95 5.91 -16.99
N ALA A 24 9.05 5.45 -17.60
CA ALA A 24 9.05 4.27 -18.46
C ALA A 24 8.84 2.95 -17.70
N HIS A 25 8.96 2.95 -16.37
CA HIS A 25 8.79 1.79 -15.49
C HIS A 25 7.55 1.87 -14.60
N ILE A 26 6.81 2.97 -14.67
CA ILE A 26 5.70 3.27 -13.76
C ILE A 26 4.41 3.33 -14.59
N ASP A 27 3.45 2.46 -14.27
CA ASP A 27 2.13 2.47 -14.92
C ASP A 27 1.23 3.54 -14.29
N SER A 28 1.24 3.62 -12.95
CA SER A 28 0.38 4.52 -12.20
C SER A 28 1.05 5.15 -11.00
N ILE A 29 0.47 6.28 -10.57
CA ILE A 29 0.71 6.85 -9.24
C ILE A 29 -0.60 6.92 -8.47
N HIS A 30 -0.51 6.84 -7.14
CA HIS A 30 -1.65 7.09 -6.25
C HIS A 30 -1.33 8.17 -5.23
N PHE A 31 -2.26 9.10 -5.04
CA PHE A 31 -2.08 10.30 -4.21
C PHE A 31 -3.29 10.56 -3.34
N SER A 32 -3.07 11.13 -2.16
CA SER A 32 -4.14 11.46 -1.24
C SER A 32 -4.84 12.77 -1.64
N LEU A 33 -6.14 12.85 -1.34
CA LEU A 33 -6.86 14.11 -1.41
C LEU A 33 -6.47 15.00 -0.23
N MET A 34 -5.46 15.86 -0.41
CA MET A 34 -5.04 16.79 0.64
C MET A 34 -6.03 17.96 0.75
N GLY A 35 -6.36 18.36 1.98
CA GLY A 35 -7.32 19.44 2.27
C GLY A 35 -8.76 18.99 2.52
N ALA A 36 -9.14 17.76 2.17
CA ALA A 36 -10.36 17.11 2.65
C ALA A 36 -10.00 16.18 3.83
N LYS A 37 -10.82 16.14 4.89
CA LYS A 37 -10.59 15.37 6.13
C LYS A 37 -9.95 13.97 5.86
N ARG A 38 -8.63 13.84 6.01
CA ARG A 38 -7.80 12.61 6.06
C ARG A 38 -8.50 11.31 5.60
N LEU A 39 -8.85 11.22 4.31
CA LEU A 39 -9.60 10.09 3.73
C LEU A 39 -8.72 8.87 3.37
N ASP A 40 -7.48 8.88 3.83
CA ASP A 40 -6.45 7.90 3.47
C ASP A 40 -6.22 6.90 4.62
N ASN A 41 -5.76 5.69 4.31
CA ASN A 41 -5.36 4.70 5.32
C ASN A 41 -3.93 4.89 5.86
N ARG A 42 -3.38 6.11 5.74
CA ARG A 42 -2.12 6.52 6.36
C ARG A 42 -2.33 7.87 7.03
N VAL A 43 -1.67 8.06 8.16
CA VAL A 43 -1.64 9.34 8.85
C VAL A 43 -0.61 10.21 8.16
N ASP A 44 -1.04 11.35 7.62
CA ASP A 44 -0.14 12.35 7.05
C ASP A 44 -0.04 13.55 8.01
N PRO A 45 1.13 13.76 8.66
CA PRO A 45 1.33 14.89 9.56
C PRO A 45 1.64 16.21 8.83
N LYS A 46 1.86 16.20 7.51
CA LYS A 46 2.24 17.39 6.73
C LYS A 46 1.33 17.53 5.50
N SER A 47 0.03 17.69 5.74
CA SER A 47 -0.89 18.01 4.64
C SER A 47 -0.51 19.35 4.01
N ILE A 48 -0.27 19.33 2.70
CA ILE A 48 -0.41 20.55 1.90
C ILE A 48 -1.92 20.84 1.90
N ASP A 49 -2.35 21.79 2.73
CA ASP A 49 -3.79 22.06 2.92
C ASP A 49 -4.50 22.61 1.67
N ASN A 50 -3.77 22.80 0.57
CA ASN A 50 -4.29 23.42 -0.66
C ASN A 50 -4.36 22.40 -1.81
N LEU A 51 -5.59 21.95 -2.09
CA LEU A 51 -5.92 21.08 -3.22
C LEU A 51 -5.36 21.57 -4.56
N ASP A 52 -5.43 22.87 -4.86
CA ASP A 52 -4.93 23.42 -6.13
C ASP A 52 -3.42 23.25 -6.25
N THR A 53 -2.69 23.24 -5.13
CA THR A 53 -1.25 22.96 -5.14
C THR A 53 -0.97 21.52 -5.50
N ILE A 54 -1.73 20.58 -4.93
CA ILE A 54 -1.62 19.16 -5.29
C ILE A 54 -1.95 18.94 -6.76
N ILE A 55 -3.05 19.53 -7.26
CA ILE A 55 -3.43 19.44 -8.68
C ILE A 55 -2.27 19.91 -9.57
N ARG A 56 -1.73 21.12 -9.33
CA ARG A 56 -0.58 21.65 -10.09
C ARG A 56 0.65 20.75 -10.05
N MET A 57 0.90 20.07 -8.93
CA MET A 57 2.03 19.16 -8.78
C MET A 57 1.79 17.84 -9.53
N VAL A 58 0.57 17.32 -9.49
CA VAL A 58 0.19 16.09 -10.21
C VAL A 58 0.10 16.32 -11.73
N GLU A 59 -0.28 17.52 -12.18
CA GLU A 59 -0.25 17.92 -13.60
C GLU A 59 1.16 17.77 -14.21
N GLN A 60 2.21 18.06 -13.41
CA GLN A 60 3.59 17.94 -13.84
C GLN A 60 4.09 16.49 -13.97
N VAL A 61 3.33 15.51 -13.46
CA VAL A 61 3.69 14.10 -13.54
C VAL A 61 3.32 13.52 -14.91
N LYS A 62 4.31 12.93 -15.59
CA LYS A 62 4.22 12.31 -16.93
C LYS A 62 3.52 10.95 -16.93
N VAL A 63 3.48 10.26 -15.78
CA VAL A 63 2.78 8.97 -15.64
C VAL A 63 1.30 9.18 -15.93
N LYS A 64 0.72 8.35 -16.80
CA LYS A 64 -0.62 8.55 -17.33
C LYS A 64 -1.71 8.23 -16.30
N ASN A 65 -1.63 7.07 -15.66
CA ASN A 65 -2.66 6.64 -14.72
C ASN A 65 -2.41 7.28 -13.35
N LYS A 66 -3.41 7.98 -12.84
CA LYS A 66 -3.34 8.73 -11.59
C LYS A 66 -4.58 8.44 -10.77
N TYR A 67 -4.39 7.99 -9.54
CA TYR A 67 -5.47 7.51 -8.68
C TYR A 67 -5.56 8.29 -7.39
N LEU A 68 -6.79 8.72 -7.07
CA LEU A 68 -7.06 9.41 -5.82
C LEU A 68 -7.36 8.41 -4.72
N LEU A 69 -6.69 8.54 -3.58
CA LEU A 69 -6.88 7.64 -2.44
C LEU A 69 -8.06 8.13 -1.59
N LEU A 70 -9.09 7.30 -1.56
CA LEU A 70 -10.22 7.33 -0.65
C LEU A 70 -10.31 5.96 0.05
N ASN A 71 -9.15 5.48 0.51
CA ASN A 71 -8.91 4.09 0.88
C ASN A 71 -8.92 3.85 2.40
N SER A 72 -9.36 4.82 3.20
CA SER A 72 -9.66 4.56 4.61
C SER A 72 -10.69 3.42 4.71
N ILE A 73 -10.50 2.51 5.67
CA ILE A 73 -11.44 1.41 5.90
C ILE A 73 -12.70 1.86 6.66
N PHE A 74 -12.68 3.08 7.19
CA PHE A 74 -13.77 3.68 7.94
C PHE A 74 -13.78 5.19 7.76
N TYR A 75 -14.97 5.74 7.59
CA TYR A 75 -15.23 7.17 7.62
C TYR A 75 -16.18 7.50 8.78
N GLY A 76 -15.97 8.66 9.40
CA GLY A 76 -16.93 9.19 10.36
C GLY A 76 -18.35 9.24 9.76
N PRO A 77 -19.40 8.85 10.51
CA PRO A 77 -20.77 8.86 10.00
C PRO A 77 -21.20 10.24 9.49
N ASP A 78 -20.60 11.31 10.00
CA ASP A 78 -20.83 12.68 9.56
C ASP A 78 -20.44 12.94 8.10
N LEU A 79 -19.53 12.16 7.51
CA LEU A 79 -19.23 12.25 6.08
C LEU A 79 -20.42 11.81 5.23
N LEU A 80 -21.11 10.74 5.64
CA LEU A 80 -22.18 10.12 4.86
C LEU A 80 -23.57 10.63 5.23
N THR A 81 -23.73 11.22 6.42
CA THR A 81 -25.03 11.70 6.93
C THR A 81 -25.20 13.22 6.87
N LYS A 82 -24.11 13.99 6.78
CA LYS A 82 -24.19 15.45 6.62
C LYS A 82 -23.84 15.83 5.19
N ASN A 83 -24.85 16.29 4.45
CA ASN A 83 -24.72 16.65 3.04
C ASN A 83 -23.54 17.59 2.76
N GLU A 84 -23.27 18.56 3.63
CA GLU A 84 -22.17 19.53 3.44
C GLU A 84 -20.79 18.87 3.31
N HIS A 85 -20.50 17.81 4.07
CA HIS A 85 -19.21 17.13 4.02
C HIS A 85 -19.06 16.30 2.75
N LEU A 86 -20.13 15.59 2.36
CA LEU A 86 -20.14 14.81 1.13
C LEU A 86 -20.09 15.71 -0.11
N THR A 87 -20.86 16.81 -0.13
CA THR A 87 -20.79 17.83 -1.18
C THR A 87 -19.38 18.38 -1.31
N HIS A 88 -18.73 18.73 -0.20
CA HIS A 88 -17.35 19.21 -0.24
C HIS A 88 -16.37 18.18 -0.83
N LEU A 89 -16.50 16.90 -0.46
CA LEU A 89 -15.70 15.82 -1.05
C LEU A 89 -15.96 15.70 -2.57
N ILE A 90 -17.22 15.72 -2.98
CA ILE A 90 -17.63 15.69 -4.40
C ILE A 90 -16.98 16.85 -5.16
N ASP A 91 -17.05 18.08 -4.64
CA ASP A 91 -16.43 19.27 -5.26
C ASP A 91 -14.91 19.12 -5.39
N CYS A 92 -14.25 18.55 -4.39
CA CYS A 92 -12.81 18.29 -4.43
C CYS A 92 -12.44 17.25 -5.50
N ILE A 93 -13.21 16.17 -5.62
CA ILE A 93 -12.99 15.14 -6.65
C ILE A 93 -13.28 15.72 -8.04
N ASP A 94 -14.35 16.49 -8.20
CA ASP A 94 -14.74 17.13 -9.46
C ASP A 94 -13.66 18.09 -9.96
N LYS A 95 -13.03 18.86 -9.07
CA LYS A 95 -11.84 19.68 -9.41
C LYS A 95 -10.69 18.86 -9.97
N CYS A 96 -10.38 17.71 -9.37
CA CYS A 96 -9.34 16.80 -9.88
C CYS A 96 -9.71 16.23 -11.25
N VAL A 97 -10.98 15.88 -11.47
CA VAL A 97 -11.48 15.38 -12.76
C VAL A 97 -11.40 16.46 -13.84
N ASN A 98 -11.85 17.68 -13.53
CA ASN A 98 -11.82 18.81 -14.45
C ASN A 98 -10.39 19.23 -14.85
N ALA A 99 -9.42 19.05 -13.95
CA ALA A 99 -8.00 19.26 -14.24
C ALA A 99 -7.36 18.07 -15.01
N GLY A 100 -8.07 16.96 -15.20
CA GLY A 100 -7.55 15.78 -15.91
C GLY A 100 -6.44 15.04 -15.16
N VAL A 101 -6.36 15.21 -13.83
CA VAL A 101 -5.30 14.63 -13.00
C VAL A 101 -5.68 13.32 -12.31
N VAL A 102 -6.91 12.84 -12.50
CA VAL A 102 -7.41 11.61 -11.88
C VAL A 102 -8.17 10.76 -12.89
N LYS A 103 -7.88 9.47 -12.91
CA LYS A 103 -8.57 8.45 -13.73
C LYS A 103 -9.62 7.68 -12.93
N GLY A 104 -9.38 7.52 -11.63
CA GLY A 104 -10.24 6.76 -10.74
C GLY A 104 -9.90 7.00 -9.27
N ILE A 105 -10.70 6.38 -8.41
CA ILE A 105 -10.51 6.40 -6.96
C ILE A 105 -10.09 5.00 -6.47
N ILE A 106 -9.23 4.95 -5.46
CA ILE A 106 -8.94 3.73 -4.72
C ILE A 106 -9.74 3.78 -3.42
N TYR A 107 -10.63 2.81 -3.21
CA TYR A 107 -11.58 2.83 -2.10
C TYR A 107 -11.50 1.56 -1.23
N CYS A 108 -11.85 1.67 0.04
CA CYS A 108 -11.99 0.52 0.95
C CYS A 108 -13.36 0.45 1.66
N ASP A 109 -14.15 1.53 1.64
CA ASP A 109 -15.50 1.57 2.20
C ASP A 109 -16.55 1.62 1.10
N GLN A 110 -17.34 0.55 0.98
CA GLN A 110 -18.41 0.45 -0.01
C GLN A 110 -19.54 1.47 0.25
N PHE A 111 -19.76 1.90 1.49
CA PHE A 111 -20.76 2.93 1.79
C PHE A 111 -20.39 4.26 1.13
N LEU A 112 -19.12 4.66 1.19
CA LEU A 112 -18.65 5.86 0.51
C LEU A 112 -18.84 5.75 -1.00
N LEU A 113 -18.47 4.61 -1.60
CA LEU A 113 -18.63 4.39 -3.04
C LEU A 113 -20.10 4.52 -3.47
N GLN A 114 -21.01 3.90 -2.71
CA GLN A 114 -22.45 3.98 -2.96
C GLN A 114 -22.98 5.42 -2.81
N SER A 115 -22.56 6.14 -1.77
CA SER A 115 -22.95 7.53 -1.55
C SER A 115 -22.49 8.44 -2.69
N LEU A 116 -21.24 8.34 -3.15
CA LEU A 116 -20.74 9.12 -4.29
C LEU A 116 -21.51 8.80 -5.58
N SER A 117 -21.85 7.52 -5.79
CA SER A 117 -22.64 7.06 -6.94
C SER A 117 -24.05 7.65 -6.97
N ILE A 118 -24.71 7.76 -5.81
CA ILE A 118 -26.07 8.29 -5.69
C ILE A 118 -26.08 9.82 -5.82
N GLU A 119 -25.21 10.49 -5.09
CA GLU A 119 -25.23 11.95 -4.96
C GLU A 119 -24.55 12.67 -6.14
N ALA A 120 -23.61 12.02 -6.82
CA ALA A 120 -22.90 12.58 -7.98
C ALA A 120 -22.74 11.56 -9.13
N PRO A 121 -23.85 11.07 -9.72
CA PRO A 121 -23.81 9.99 -10.72
C PRO A 121 -23.02 10.34 -11.98
N GLY A 122 -23.00 11.62 -12.39
CA GLY A 122 -22.19 12.08 -13.53
C GLY A 122 -20.68 12.00 -13.24
N LEU A 123 -20.27 12.41 -12.04
CA LEU A 123 -18.89 12.32 -11.57
C LEU A 123 -18.46 10.86 -11.44
N ALA A 124 -19.29 10.02 -10.80
CA ALA A 124 -19.04 8.59 -10.66
C ALA A 124 -18.79 7.91 -12.02
N LYS A 125 -19.62 8.19 -13.03
CA LYS A 125 -19.44 7.66 -14.40
C LYS A 125 -18.11 8.03 -15.05
N SER A 126 -17.49 9.13 -14.65
CA SER A 126 -16.21 9.58 -15.19
C SER A 126 -15.00 8.88 -14.57
N LEU A 127 -15.20 8.11 -13.50
CA LEU A 127 -14.14 7.51 -12.68
C LEU A 127 -14.26 5.99 -12.65
N GLU A 128 -13.11 5.30 -12.65
CA GLU A 128 -13.07 3.90 -12.24
C GLU A 128 -12.95 3.75 -10.72
N ALA A 129 -13.56 2.71 -10.16
CA ALA A 129 -13.49 2.38 -8.74
C ALA A 129 -12.56 1.19 -8.51
N ILE A 130 -11.41 1.43 -7.89
CA ILE A 130 -10.39 0.42 -7.60
C ILE A 130 -10.51 -0.01 -6.14
N PRO A 131 -10.81 -1.28 -5.83
CA PRO A 131 -10.69 -1.80 -4.48
C PRO A 131 -9.25 -1.65 -3.97
N GLY A 132 -9.08 -0.99 -2.83
CA GLY A 132 -7.78 -0.86 -2.18
C GLY A 132 -7.31 -2.17 -1.55
N THR A 133 -6.02 -2.26 -1.23
CA THR A 133 -5.38 -3.45 -0.63
C THR A 133 -6.04 -3.95 0.66
N ASN A 134 -6.73 -3.07 1.38
CA ASN A 134 -7.39 -3.40 2.65
C ASN A 134 -8.79 -3.99 2.48
N THR A 135 -9.28 -4.11 1.24
CA THR A 135 -10.45 -4.95 0.91
C THR A 135 -10.13 -6.45 0.94
N MET A 136 -8.85 -6.81 1.03
CA MET A 136 -8.34 -8.19 1.23
C MET A 136 -8.89 -9.20 0.21
N LEU A 137 -8.75 -8.87 -1.07
CA LEU A 137 -9.13 -9.72 -2.20
C LEU A 137 -8.20 -10.94 -2.33
N ASP A 138 -8.51 -12.01 -1.60
CA ASP A 138 -7.72 -13.24 -1.48
C ASP A 138 -8.40 -14.49 -2.07
N SER A 139 -9.52 -14.32 -2.77
CA SER A 139 -10.34 -15.41 -3.29
C SER A 139 -11.28 -14.95 -4.40
N GLN A 140 -11.62 -15.88 -5.29
CA GLN A 140 -12.56 -15.65 -6.41
C GLN A 140 -13.90 -15.08 -5.92
N ALA A 141 -14.44 -15.62 -4.82
CA ALA A 141 -15.71 -15.16 -4.26
C ALA A 141 -15.67 -13.70 -3.79
N LYS A 142 -14.59 -13.27 -3.11
CA LYS A 142 -14.43 -11.87 -2.69
C LYS A 142 -14.26 -10.94 -3.89
N ILE A 143 -13.50 -11.36 -4.91
CA ILE A 143 -13.24 -10.60 -6.13
C ILE A 143 -14.55 -10.41 -6.92
N SER A 144 -15.24 -11.51 -7.24
CA SER A 144 -16.54 -11.47 -7.95
C SER A 144 -17.52 -10.56 -7.22
N SER A 145 -17.68 -10.77 -5.90
CA SER A 145 -18.62 -9.97 -5.12
C SER A 145 -18.28 -8.49 -5.13
N HIS A 146 -17.00 -8.12 -5.01
CA HIS A 146 -16.60 -6.71 -5.10
C HIS A 146 -16.89 -6.11 -6.48
N LEU A 147 -16.56 -6.82 -7.56
CA LEU A 147 -16.82 -6.35 -8.91
C LEU A 147 -18.32 -6.21 -9.19
N ASP A 148 -19.14 -7.14 -8.72
CA ASP A 148 -20.61 -7.06 -8.82
C ASP A 148 -21.13 -5.83 -8.07
N TYR A 149 -20.68 -5.59 -6.84
CA TYR A 149 -21.07 -4.40 -6.07
C TYR A 149 -20.60 -3.08 -6.70
N ILE A 150 -19.44 -3.05 -7.38
CA ILE A 150 -19.04 -1.88 -8.17
C ILE A 150 -19.99 -1.70 -9.37
N GLY A 151 -20.36 -2.79 -10.03
CA GLY A 151 -21.29 -2.79 -11.18
C GLY A 151 -22.70 -2.28 -10.85
N GLU A 152 -23.13 -2.39 -9.59
CA GLU A 152 -24.38 -1.79 -9.09
C GLU A 152 -24.27 -0.28 -8.81
N THR A 153 -23.09 0.31 -9.00
CA THR A 153 -22.87 1.75 -8.89
C THR A 153 -22.77 2.43 -10.27
N ASN A 154 -22.68 3.75 -10.28
CA ASN A 154 -22.41 4.54 -11.48
C ASN A 154 -20.93 4.56 -11.88
N PHE A 155 -20.02 3.98 -11.09
CA PHE A 155 -18.58 3.95 -11.41
C PHE A 155 -18.27 2.96 -12.54
N GLN A 156 -17.15 3.21 -13.23
CA GLN A 156 -16.59 2.21 -14.13
C GLN A 156 -15.92 1.08 -13.32
N LEU A 157 -15.99 -0.13 -13.86
CA LEU A 157 -15.22 -1.25 -13.33
C LEU A 157 -13.72 -0.93 -13.37
N PRO A 158 -12.92 -1.47 -12.43
CA PRO A 158 -11.52 -1.16 -12.34
C PRO A 158 -10.72 -1.78 -13.50
N SER A 159 -9.78 -1.01 -14.06
CA SER A 159 -8.78 -1.54 -15.01
C SER A 159 -7.63 -2.29 -14.33
N LYS A 160 -7.57 -2.29 -12.99
CA LYS A 160 -6.61 -3.08 -12.22
C LYS A 160 -7.17 -3.56 -10.88
N LEU A 161 -6.71 -4.71 -10.41
CA LEU A 161 -7.06 -5.27 -9.10
C LEU A 161 -5.81 -5.62 -8.32
N THR A 162 -5.72 -5.08 -7.10
CA THR A 162 -4.68 -5.47 -6.15
C THR A 162 -5.14 -6.67 -5.35
N LEU A 163 -4.46 -7.81 -5.51
CA LEU A 163 -4.74 -9.00 -4.72
C LEU A 163 -4.16 -8.87 -3.31
N ASP A 164 -4.78 -9.56 -2.34
CA ASP A 164 -4.27 -9.53 -0.98
C ASP A 164 -2.90 -10.19 -0.89
N ARG A 165 -2.01 -9.53 -0.16
CA ARG A 165 -0.65 -9.98 0.11
C ARG A 165 -0.55 -11.39 0.69
N SER A 166 -1.58 -11.94 1.33
CA SER A 166 -1.58 -13.35 1.75
C SER A 166 -1.31 -14.32 0.61
N LEU A 167 -1.67 -13.96 -0.64
CA LEU A 167 -1.39 -14.76 -1.83
C LEU A 167 0.08 -14.72 -2.26
N ASN A 168 0.86 -13.73 -1.84
CA ASN A 168 2.27 -13.62 -2.25
C ASN A 168 3.14 -14.79 -1.75
N ARG A 169 2.66 -15.58 -0.77
CA ARG A 169 3.34 -16.77 -0.23
C ARG A 169 2.57 -18.07 -0.50
N ASP A 170 1.57 -18.04 -1.36
CA ASP A 170 0.79 -19.21 -1.75
C ASP A 170 0.69 -19.20 -3.28
N PHE A 171 1.73 -19.71 -3.94
CA PHE A 171 1.85 -19.62 -5.40
C PHE A 171 0.80 -20.43 -6.13
N GLU A 172 0.33 -21.54 -5.55
CA GLU A 172 -0.75 -22.34 -6.08
C GLU A 172 -2.04 -21.52 -6.09
N LYS A 173 -2.45 -21.01 -4.92
CA LYS A 173 -3.67 -20.20 -4.81
C LYS A 173 -3.60 -18.89 -5.59
N LEU A 174 -2.42 -18.26 -5.63
CA LEU A 174 -2.20 -17.07 -6.45
C LEU A 174 -2.41 -17.39 -7.93
N THR A 175 -1.79 -18.46 -8.43
CA THR A 175 -1.92 -18.87 -9.83
C THR A 175 -3.37 -19.18 -10.19
N ASP A 176 -4.08 -19.92 -9.34
CA ASP A 176 -5.49 -20.24 -9.54
C ASP A 176 -6.38 -18.99 -9.54
N THR A 177 -6.12 -18.06 -8.62
CA THR A 177 -6.87 -16.80 -8.55
C THR A 177 -6.62 -15.95 -9.80
N VAL A 178 -5.36 -15.83 -10.24
CA VAL A 178 -5.00 -15.06 -11.44
C VAL A 178 -5.58 -15.67 -12.70
N ASN A 179 -5.50 -17.00 -12.86
CA ASN A 179 -6.05 -17.69 -14.02
C ASN A 179 -7.57 -17.48 -14.12
N TRP A 180 -8.26 -17.58 -12.99
CA TRP A 180 -9.69 -17.29 -12.92
C TRP A 180 -10.00 -15.82 -13.29
N CYS A 181 -9.26 -14.86 -12.71
CA CYS A 181 -9.42 -13.44 -13.04
C CYS A 181 -9.21 -13.17 -14.53
N ARG A 182 -8.16 -13.73 -15.14
CA ARG A 182 -7.87 -13.53 -16.57
C ARG A 182 -8.88 -14.18 -17.50
N GLN A 183 -9.53 -15.26 -17.07
CA GLN A 183 -10.62 -15.90 -17.83
C GLN A 183 -11.90 -15.05 -17.79
N GLY A 184 -12.26 -14.50 -16.63
CA GLY A 184 -13.49 -13.71 -16.45
C GLY A 184 -13.35 -12.23 -16.81
N TYR A 185 -12.17 -11.66 -16.61
CA TYR A 185 -11.90 -10.22 -16.68
C TYR A 185 -10.55 -9.93 -17.37
N PRO A 186 -10.38 -10.32 -18.66
CA PRO A 186 -9.09 -10.28 -19.35
C PRO A 186 -8.46 -8.88 -19.48
N GLU A 187 -9.26 -7.82 -19.39
CA GLU A 187 -8.81 -6.43 -19.50
C GLU A 187 -8.30 -5.86 -18.16
N ILE A 188 -8.55 -6.55 -17.04
CA ILE A 188 -8.14 -6.10 -15.70
C ILE A 188 -6.71 -6.57 -15.43
N LYS A 189 -5.80 -5.63 -15.19
CA LYS A 189 -4.43 -5.91 -14.76
C LYS A 189 -4.41 -6.45 -13.33
N ILE A 190 -3.58 -7.45 -13.08
CA ILE A 190 -3.34 -7.97 -11.73
C ILE A 190 -2.15 -7.24 -11.09
N GLU A 191 -2.36 -6.73 -9.88
CA GLU A 191 -1.36 -6.03 -9.10
C GLU A 191 -1.09 -6.76 -7.78
N LEU A 192 0.18 -6.81 -7.36
CA LEU A 192 0.60 -7.34 -6.06
C LEU A 192 1.30 -6.26 -5.24
N LEU A 193 0.91 -6.13 -3.97
CA LEU A 193 1.57 -5.28 -2.99
C LEU A 193 2.88 -5.93 -2.54
N ALA A 194 4.00 -5.26 -2.76
CA ALA A 194 5.32 -5.87 -2.57
C ALA A 194 5.98 -5.56 -1.23
N ASN A 195 6.04 -4.29 -0.80
CA ASN A 195 6.95 -3.86 0.27
C ASN A 195 6.29 -3.46 1.59
N GLU A 196 5.02 -3.82 1.83
CA GLU A 196 4.31 -3.36 3.03
C GLU A 196 4.89 -3.95 4.33
N GLY A 197 5.27 -5.23 4.35
CA GLY A 197 5.93 -5.84 5.52
C GLY A 197 5.02 -6.18 6.71
N CYS A 198 3.70 -6.37 6.56
CA CYS A 198 2.88 -6.91 7.67
C CYS A 198 3.17 -8.40 7.94
N LEU A 199 2.98 -8.86 9.18
CA LEU A 199 3.03 -10.30 9.50
C LEU A 199 1.89 -11.07 8.79
N PRO A 200 2.13 -12.32 8.34
CA PRO A 200 1.09 -13.15 7.76
C PRO A 200 0.04 -13.49 8.82
N PHE A 201 -1.23 -13.59 8.41
CA PHE A 201 -2.36 -13.94 9.29
C PHE A 201 -2.44 -13.10 10.59
N CYS A 202 -2.01 -11.84 10.52
CA CYS A 202 -1.95 -10.97 11.70
C CYS A 202 -3.36 -10.71 12.27
N PRO A 203 -3.66 -11.13 13.51
CA PRO A 203 -4.98 -10.94 14.11
C PRO A 203 -5.27 -9.46 14.41
N TYR A 204 -4.23 -8.63 14.45
CA TYR A 204 -4.36 -7.19 14.72
C TYR A 204 -4.71 -6.37 13.49
N ARG A 205 -4.62 -6.92 12.27
CA ARG A 205 -4.69 -6.15 11.02
C ARG A 205 -5.94 -5.27 10.94
N ASN A 206 -7.12 -5.88 11.06
CA ASN A 206 -8.39 -5.15 10.95
C ASN A 206 -8.51 -4.03 11.98
N SER A 207 -8.21 -4.33 13.25
CA SER A 207 -8.28 -3.32 14.31
C SER A 207 -7.19 -2.26 14.17
N HIS A 208 -6.01 -2.61 13.68
CA HIS A 208 -4.91 -1.68 13.43
C HIS A 208 -5.28 -0.67 12.34
N ASP A 209 -5.80 -1.14 11.20
CA ASP A 209 -6.31 -0.27 10.15
C ASP A 209 -7.47 0.60 10.66
N ALA A 210 -8.33 0.06 11.54
CA ALA A 210 -9.43 0.82 12.14
C ALA A 210 -8.93 1.93 13.09
N TYR A 211 -7.88 1.68 13.87
CA TYR A 211 -7.26 2.71 14.71
C TYR A 211 -6.62 3.82 13.89
N ILE A 212 -6.03 3.50 12.74
CA ILE A 212 -5.52 4.52 11.80
C ILE A 212 -6.68 5.37 11.27
N ALA A 213 -7.74 4.72 10.79
CA ALA A 213 -8.94 5.41 10.30
C ALA A 213 -9.58 6.30 11.38
N LEU A 214 -9.66 5.82 12.62
CA LEU A 214 -10.17 6.59 13.75
C LEU A 214 -9.27 7.79 14.07
N GLY A 215 -7.95 7.61 14.13
CA GLY A 215 -7.02 8.72 14.37
C GLY A 215 -7.05 9.77 13.27
N ASN A 216 -7.28 9.35 12.02
CA ASN A 216 -7.52 10.26 10.91
C ASN A 216 -8.85 11.04 11.05
N HIS A 217 -9.90 10.38 11.54
CA HIS A 217 -11.19 11.03 11.81
C HIS A 217 -11.12 12.02 12.99
N GLU A 218 -10.51 11.62 14.11
CA GLU A 218 -10.44 12.41 15.35
C GLU A 218 -9.35 13.49 15.31
N GLY A 219 -8.41 13.38 14.36
CA GLY A 219 -7.26 14.28 14.27
C GLY A 219 -6.09 13.91 15.19
N ASP A 220 -6.25 12.89 16.05
CA ASP A 220 -5.25 12.39 17.01
C ASP A 220 -4.91 10.92 16.75
N ASP A 221 -3.73 10.67 16.16
CA ASP A 221 -3.31 9.31 15.86
C ASP A 221 -2.64 8.62 17.05
N ASN A 222 -3.34 7.59 17.55
CA ASN A 222 -2.85 6.70 18.60
C ASN A 222 -2.46 5.31 18.10
N SER A 223 -2.60 5.04 16.81
CA SER A 223 -2.43 3.71 16.22
C SER A 223 -1.03 3.15 16.43
N SER A 224 0.03 3.95 16.23
CA SER A 224 1.42 3.52 16.47
C SER A 224 1.65 3.15 17.93
N ARG A 225 1.20 4.00 18.87
CA ARG A 225 1.36 3.77 20.31
C ARG A 225 0.61 2.52 20.78
N ILE A 226 -0.60 2.28 20.26
CA ILE A 226 -1.37 1.07 20.54
C ILE A 226 -0.63 -0.15 19.99
N ASN A 227 -0.13 -0.09 18.76
CA ASN A 227 0.58 -1.20 18.12
C ASN A 227 1.91 -1.53 18.83
N GLU A 228 2.66 -0.52 19.27
CA GLU A 228 3.86 -0.66 20.10
C GLU A 228 3.57 -1.36 21.43
N LYS A 229 2.46 -0.98 22.09
CA LYS A 229 2.16 -1.47 23.44
C LYS A 229 1.35 -2.77 23.47
N PHE A 230 0.56 -3.07 22.45
CA PHE A 230 -0.39 -4.19 22.48
C PHE A 230 -0.46 -4.99 21.18
N GLY A 231 0.18 -4.51 20.11
CA GLY A 231 0.07 -5.10 18.78
C GLY A 231 1.28 -5.95 18.39
N CYS A 232 1.47 -6.09 17.08
CA CYS A 232 2.46 -6.99 16.50
C CYS A 232 3.91 -6.54 16.75
N ARG A 233 4.15 -5.27 17.10
CA ARG A 233 5.50 -4.77 17.38
C ARG A 233 6.12 -5.47 18.59
N GLN A 234 5.35 -5.72 19.67
CA GLN A 234 5.87 -6.51 20.80
C GLN A 234 6.27 -7.93 20.42
N LEU A 235 5.53 -8.54 19.48
CA LEU A 235 5.86 -9.87 18.99
C LEU A 235 7.16 -9.84 18.19
N LEU A 236 7.35 -8.83 17.33
CA LEU A 236 8.58 -8.63 16.56
C LEU A 236 9.78 -8.29 17.45
N ASP A 237 9.60 -7.52 18.53
CA ASP A 237 10.68 -7.26 19.50
C ASP A 237 11.17 -8.54 20.17
N LYS A 238 10.24 -9.46 20.49
CA LYS A 238 10.55 -10.75 21.13
C LYS A 238 11.03 -11.80 20.14
N GLN A 239 10.52 -11.78 18.91
CA GLN A 239 10.69 -12.80 17.88
C GLN A 239 10.91 -12.15 16.51
N PRO A 240 12.04 -11.43 16.31
CA PRO A 240 12.26 -10.62 15.11
C PRO A 240 12.38 -11.48 13.84
N TYR A 241 12.77 -12.75 13.96
CA TYR A 241 12.79 -13.70 12.83
C TYR A 241 11.45 -13.85 12.11
N ARG A 242 10.32 -13.51 12.77
CA ARG A 242 9.00 -13.53 12.14
C ARG A 242 8.86 -12.52 11.01
N LEU A 243 9.73 -11.51 10.92
CA LEU A 243 9.75 -10.60 9.77
C LEU A 243 9.93 -11.36 8.45
N LEU A 244 10.71 -12.45 8.44
CA LEU A 244 10.95 -13.25 7.24
C LEU A 244 9.70 -14.05 6.82
N GLN A 245 8.71 -14.18 7.69
CA GLN A 245 7.42 -14.80 7.38
C GLN A 245 6.48 -13.82 6.66
N SER A 246 6.78 -12.52 6.67
CA SER A 246 5.98 -11.50 6.01
C SER A 246 5.89 -11.79 4.51
N PRO A 247 4.70 -11.63 3.89
CA PRO A 247 4.51 -11.93 2.49
C PRO A 247 4.94 -10.77 1.59
N PHE A 248 6.08 -10.13 1.90
CA PHE A 248 6.69 -9.14 1.02
C PHE A 248 7.30 -9.81 -0.23
N ILE A 249 7.38 -9.06 -1.31
CA ILE A 249 8.11 -9.43 -2.52
C ILE A 249 9.35 -8.55 -2.55
N ARG A 250 10.56 -9.10 -2.62
CA ARG A 250 11.77 -8.26 -2.77
C ARG A 250 11.92 -7.82 -4.23
N PRO A 251 12.69 -6.75 -4.50
CA PRO A 251 13.10 -6.41 -5.87
C PRO A 251 13.66 -7.60 -6.65
N GLU A 252 14.48 -8.43 -6.00
CA GLU A 252 15.09 -9.63 -6.59
C GLU A 252 14.07 -10.75 -6.86
N ASP A 253 13.00 -10.81 -6.07
CA ASP A 253 11.99 -11.88 -6.15
C ASP A 253 10.86 -11.53 -7.13
N VAL A 254 10.82 -10.31 -7.70
CA VAL A 254 9.76 -9.88 -8.64
C VAL A 254 9.61 -10.85 -9.80
N ASP A 255 10.71 -11.43 -10.28
CA ASP A 255 10.68 -12.35 -11.42
C ASP A 255 10.00 -13.69 -11.11
N SER A 256 9.89 -14.08 -9.84
CA SER A 256 9.12 -15.26 -9.41
C SER A 256 7.61 -15.08 -9.59
N TYR A 257 7.14 -13.86 -9.82
CA TYR A 257 5.73 -13.53 -10.03
C TYR A 257 5.42 -13.20 -11.51
N LEU A 258 6.36 -13.47 -12.42
CA LEU A 258 6.15 -13.30 -13.85
C LEU A 258 5.04 -14.22 -14.35
N GLY A 259 4.01 -13.61 -14.92
CA GLY A 259 2.82 -14.32 -15.36
C GLY A 259 1.72 -14.34 -14.30
N GLN A 260 1.98 -13.99 -13.04
CA GLN A 260 0.95 -13.78 -12.02
C GLN A 260 0.62 -12.30 -11.83
N ALA A 261 1.61 -11.42 -11.94
CA ALA A 261 1.46 -9.98 -11.76
C ALA A 261 1.77 -9.20 -13.05
N ASP A 262 0.91 -8.25 -13.37
CA ASP A 262 1.15 -7.23 -14.41
C ASP A 262 1.76 -5.96 -13.79
N LEU A 263 1.44 -5.70 -12.52
CA LEU A 263 1.85 -4.53 -11.75
C LEU A 263 2.41 -4.90 -10.36
N ILE A 264 3.38 -4.13 -9.87
CA ILE A 264 3.86 -4.17 -8.50
C ILE A 264 3.50 -2.86 -7.79
N LEU A 265 2.67 -2.97 -6.77
CA LEU A 265 2.31 -1.86 -5.90
C LEU A 265 3.37 -1.67 -4.81
N LEU A 266 3.87 -0.45 -4.71
CA LEU A 266 4.74 -0.01 -3.63
C LEU A 266 3.96 0.83 -2.62
N SER A 267 4.28 0.67 -1.34
CA SER A 267 3.78 1.46 -0.22
C SER A 267 4.91 2.25 0.45
N GLY A 268 4.60 3.00 1.50
CA GLY A 268 5.58 3.76 2.28
C GLY A 268 5.56 5.27 2.08
N ARG A 269 4.44 5.85 1.64
CA ARG A 269 4.30 7.31 1.52
C ARG A 269 4.64 8.04 2.82
N ALA A 270 4.22 7.49 3.96
CA ALA A 270 4.50 8.06 5.29
C ALA A 270 5.99 8.04 5.69
N GLN A 271 6.84 7.26 5.01
CA GLN A 271 8.28 7.20 5.26
C GLN A 271 9.06 8.34 4.58
N GLY A 272 8.41 9.08 3.67
CA GLY A 272 8.97 10.28 3.04
C GLY A 272 9.83 10.03 1.80
N LEU A 273 10.40 11.12 1.29
CA LEU A 273 11.06 11.22 -0.01
C LEU A 273 12.17 10.18 -0.22
N ASP A 274 13.10 10.07 0.74
CA ASP A 274 14.30 9.24 0.60
C ASP A 274 13.94 7.75 0.56
N PHE A 275 12.97 7.34 1.39
CA PHE A 275 12.45 5.98 1.37
C PHE A 275 11.81 5.65 0.02
N LEU A 276 10.93 6.51 -0.49
CA LEU A 276 10.27 6.23 -1.77
C LEU A 276 11.25 6.20 -2.94
N LYS A 277 12.20 7.14 -3.02
CA LYS A 277 13.24 7.14 -4.05
C LYS A 277 14.08 5.86 -4.01
N LYS A 278 14.49 5.42 -2.82
CA LYS A 278 15.24 4.19 -2.63
C LYS A 278 14.44 2.98 -3.08
N THR A 279 13.21 2.84 -2.59
CA THR A 279 12.34 1.71 -2.92
C THR A 279 12.06 1.65 -4.42
N VAL A 280 11.62 2.75 -5.04
CA VAL A 280 11.38 2.75 -6.50
C VAL A 280 12.65 2.40 -7.27
N SER A 281 13.81 2.96 -6.91
CA SER A 281 15.07 2.65 -7.58
C SER A 281 15.45 1.17 -7.46
N ALA A 282 15.24 0.58 -6.29
CA ALA A 282 15.52 -0.83 -6.05
C ALA A 282 14.65 -1.75 -6.94
N TYR A 283 13.34 -1.48 -7.02
CA TYR A 283 12.43 -2.28 -7.87
C TYR A 283 12.66 -2.06 -9.36
N VAL A 284 13.03 -0.85 -9.80
CA VAL A 284 13.46 -0.60 -11.18
C VAL A 284 14.73 -1.39 -11.51
N ALA A 285 15.69 -1.42 -10.58
CA ALA A 285 16.94 -2.16 -10.74
C ALA A 285 16.81 -3.67 -10.50
N LYS A 286 15.68 -4.14 -9.95
CA LYS A 286 15.47 -5.50 -9.42
C LYS A 286 16.57 -5.97 -8.47
N SER A 287 17.12 -5.05 -7.70
CA SER A 287 18.20 -5.34 -6.77
C SER A 287 18.30 -4.27 -5.70
N HIS A 288 18.64 -4.69 -4.49
CA HIS A 288 18.99 -3.83 -3.38
C HIS A 288 20.15 -4.42 -2.59
N ASP A 289 21.27 -3.70 -2.54
CA ASP A 289 22.38 -4.04 -1.65
C ASP A 289 22.25 -3.20 -0.37
N GLY A 290 22.07 -3.87 0.76
CA GLY A 290 21.91 -3.20 2.05
C GLY A 290 20.94 -3.90 3.00
N ASN A 291 20.40 -3.12 3.94
CA ASN A 291 19.45 -3.61 4.92
C ASN A 291 18.06 -3.79 4.29
N LEU A 292 17.47 -4.99 4.39
CA LEU A 292 16.12 -5.29 3.91
C LEU A 292 15.06 -4.32 4.49
N LEU A 293 15.23 -3.93 5.75
CA LEU A 293 14.26 -3.07 6.45
C LEU A 293 14.19 -1.64 5.89
N GLU A 294 15.14 -1.24 5.05
CA GLU A 294 15.09 0.02 4.31
C GLU A 294 14.03 0.05 3.21
N LEU A 295 13.53 -1.13 2.80
CA LEU A 295 12.50 -1.26 1.77
C LEU A 295 11.11 -1.56 2.36
N LEU A 296 11.02 -2.09 3.58
CA LEU A 296 9.76 -2.57 4.17
C LEU A 296 9.04 -1.46 4.94
N ASP A 297 7.92 -0.97 4.42
CA ASP A 297 7.16 0.16 4.96
C ASP A 297 6.76 -0.04 6.44
N SER A 298 6.03 -1.11 6.77
CA SER A 298 5.48 -1.33 8.12
C SER A 298 6.51 -1.83 9.14
N MET A 299 7.71 -2.21 8.67
CA MET A 299 8.80 -2.71 9.51
C MET A 299 10.02 -1.77 9.53
N ASN A 300 9.97 -0.62 8.84
CA ASN A 300 11.12 0.27 8.72
C ASN A 300 11.66 0.75 10.08
N TRP A 301 10.80 0.87 11.09
CA TRP A 301 11.18 1.21 12.47
C TRP A 301 12.17 0.23 13.13
N LEU A 302 12.26 -1.02 12.66
CA LEU A 302 13.29 -1.98 13.09
C LEU A 302 14.65 -1.67 12.47
N GLY A 303 14.70 -0.93 11.36
CA GLY A 303 15.91 -0.62 10.60
C GLY A 303 16.92 0.20 11.40
N ASP A 304 16.48 0.91 12.44
CA ASP A 304 17.36 1.64 13.37
C ASP A 304 18.06 0.72 14.39
N GLN A 305 17.54 -0.49 14.58
CA GLN A 305 18.00 -1.43 15.62
C GLN A 305 18.62 -2.69 15.02
N LEU A 306 18.27 -3.02 13.78
CA LEU A 306 18.54 -4.31 13.17
C LEU A 306 18.96 -4.13 11.73
N TYR A 307 20.03 -4.85 11.35
CA TYR A 307 20.48 -4.97 9.98
C TYR A 307 20.21 -6.39 9.49
N ILE A 308 19.40 -6.52 8.44
CA ILE A 308 19.12 -7.78 7.75
C ILE A 308 19.78 -7.71 6.38
N GLU A 309 20.81 -8.53 6.15
CA GLU A 309 21.54 -8.56 4.89
C GLU A 309 20.64 -9.05 3.74
N ASN A 310 20.16 -8.12 2.90
CA ASN A 310 19.22 -8.45 1.83
C ASN A 310 19.82 -9.45 0.82
N SER A 311 21.10 -9.30 0.49
CA SER A 311 21.82 -10.15 -0.46
C SER A 311 22.03 -11.58 0.04
N ALA A 312 21.94 -11.81 1.36
CA ALA A 312 22.07 -13.15 1.96
C ALA A 312 20.77 -13.97 1.88
N LEU A 313 19.63 -13.34 1.56
CA LEU A 313 18.42 -14.05 1.18
C LEU A 313 18.57 -14.58 -0.25
N SER A 314 18.62 -15.91 -0.38
CA SER A 314 18.82 -16.57 -1.67
C SER A 314 17.75 -16.16 -2.70
N PHE A 315 18.06 -16.30 -3.99
CA PHE A 315 17.09 -16.10 -5.08
C PHE A 315 15.87 -17.05 -4.97
N ASP A 316 16.01 -18.14 -4.22
CA ASP A 316 14.98 -19.16 -4.03
C ASP A 316 14.14 -18.91 -2.76
N PHE A 317 14.39 -17.82 -2.02
CA PHE A 317 13.68 -17.48 -0.79
C PHE A 317 12.16 -17.43 -0.97
N ALA A 318 11.69 -16.81 -2.06
CA ALA A 318 10.26 -16.73 -2.36
C ALA A 318 9.63 -18.12 -2.60
N ASN A 319 10.28 -18.98 -3.39
CA ASN A 319 9.80 -20.34 -3.68
C ASN A 319 9.83 -21.22 -2.43
N MET A 320 10.86 -21.10 -1.61
CA MET A 320 10.94 -21.87 -0.37
C MET A 320 9.81 -21.53 0.59
N LEU A 321 9.43 -20.25 0.66
CA LEU A 321 8.28 -19.83 1.46
C LEU A 321 6.93 -20.08 0.80
N SER A 322 6.87 -20.27 -0.53
CA SER A 322 5.62 -20.55 -1.23
C SER A 322 5.06 -21.95 -0.96
N VAL A 323 5.89 -22.86 -0.44
CA VAL A 323 5.51 -24.22 -0.02
C VAL A 323 5.50 -24.39 1.50
N CYS A 324 5.57 -23.28 2.25
CA CYS A 324 5.55 -23.28 3.70
C CYS A 324 4.17 -23.72 4.23
N ASP A 325 4.14 -24.75 5.08
CA ASP A 325 2.92 -25.24 5.73
C ASP A 325 2.62 -24.57 7.08
N ASN A 326 3.44 -23.59 7.47
CA ASN A 326 3.39 -22.84 8.72
C ASN A 326 3.59 -23.66 10.02
N HIS A 327 4.04 -24.92 9.95
CA HIS A 327 4.44 -25.70 11.14
C HIS A 327 5.84 -25.30 11.64
N CYS A 328 5.96 -24.05 12.08
CA CYS A 328 7.24 -23.43 12.43
C CYS A 328 7.96 -24.12 13.60
N SER A 329 7.22 -24.78 14.50
CA SER A 329 7.79 -25.46 15.67
C SER A 329 8.65 -26.68 15.31
N SER A 330 8.36 -27.34 14.19
CA SER A 330 9.17 -28.44 13.65
C SER A 330 10.17 -27.99 12.58
N CYS A 331 9.83 -26.94 11.82
CA CYS A 331 10.64 -26.47 10.70
C CYS A 331 11.86 -25.63 11.13
N GLY A 332 11.66 -24.58 11.94
CA GLY A 332 12.75 -23.69 12.40
C GLY A 332 13.43 -22.81 11.33
N PHE A 333 13.13 -22.98 10.04
CA PHE A 333 13.85 -22.33 8.92
C PHE A 333 14.03 -20.81 9.07
N CYS A 334 12.93 -20.05 9.24
CA CYS A 334 13.00 -18.59 9.35
C CYS A 334 13.86 -18.13 10.53
N MET A 335 13.85 -18.87 11.65
CA MET A 335 14.64 -18.54 12.82
C MET A 335 16.13 -18.75 12.57
N GLU A 336 16.52 -19.88 11.96
CA GLU A 336 17.93 -20.15 11.65
C GLU A 336 18.45 -19.23 10.54
N LEU A 337 17.66 -18.98 9.50
CA LEU A 337 18.01 -18.02 8.45
C LEU A 337 18.21 -16.62 9.04
N PHE A 338 17.28 -16.16 9.87
CA PHE A 338 17.41 -14.87 10.54
C PHE A 338 18.70 -14.78 11.35
N ARG A 339 19.05 -15.80 12.15
CA ARG A 339 20.29 -15.81 12.93
C ARG A 339 21.55 -15.71 12.06
N ALA A 340 21.51 -16.25 10.84
CA ALA A 340 22.63 -16.22 9.93
C ALA A 340 22.82 -14.86 9.25
N ILE A 341 21.74 -14.12 8.99
CA ILE A 341 21.77 -12.90 8.14
C ILE A 341 21.49 -11.60 8.89
N ALA A 342 21.06 -11.69 10.16
CA ALA A 342 20.70 -10.55 10.98
C ALA A 342 21.80 -10.18 11.97
N ARG A 343 22.06 -8.88 12.13
CA ARG A 343 22.92 -8.35 13.19
C ARG A 343 22.31 -7.11 13.85
N PRO A 344 22.47 -6.93 15.17
CA PRO A 344 22.03 -5.70 15.83
C PRO A 344 22.88 -4.52 15.35
N LEU A 345 22.25 -3.34 15.26
CA LEU A 345 22.94 -2.08 15.05
C LEU A 345 23.23 -1.47 16.43
N ASN A 346 24.50 -1.13 16.71
CA ASN A 346 24.88 -0.52 17.99
C ASN A 346 24.19 0.85 18.14
N GLN A 347 23.49 1.06 19.25
CA GLN A 347 22.73 2.28 19.57
C GLN A 347 23.60 3.56 19.76
N ASP A 348 24.92 3.49 19.59
CA ASP A 348 25.82 4.63 19.79
C ASP A 348 25.70 5.72 18.70
N GLN A 349 24.93 5.49 17.64
CA GLN A 349 24.64 6.50 16.61
C GLN A 349 23.23 7.12 16.74
N GLY A 350 22.38 6.63 17.65
CA GLY A 350 20.96 6.99 17.75
C GLY A 350 20.59 8.11 18.72
N LYS A 351 21.52 8.64 19.53
CA LYS A 351 21.22 9.70 20.52
C LYS A 351 21.03 11.12 19.94
N ARG A 352 20.82 11.27 18.64
CA ARG A 352 20.47 12.56 18.02
C ARG A 352 19.18 12.45 17.22
N LYS A 353 18.03 12.22 17.86
CA LYS A 353 16.71 12.58 17.29
C LYS A 353 15.50 12.47 18.23
N THR A 354 15.70 12.41 19.56
CA THR A 354 14.60 12.37 20.53
C THR A 354 14.62 13.57 21.47
N GLU A 355 14.83 14.77 20.94
CA GLU A 355 14.49 16.03 21.62
C GLU A 355 13.98 17.03 20.58
N ALA A 356 12.70 16.90 20.22
CA ALA A 356 11.84 18.00 19.78
C ALA A 356 10.47 17.40 19.44
N ILE A 357 9.55 17.40 20.40
CA ILE A 357 8.17 17.90 20.29
C ILE A 357 7.68 17.90 21.75
N THR A 358 7.88 19.04 22.39
CA THR A 358 7.12 19.46 23.57
C THR A 358 6.74 20.89 23.28
N VAL A 359 5.57 21.07 22.65
CA VAL A 359 4.62 22.17 22.87
C VAL A 359 3.24 21.62 22.56
#